data_AF-A0A4Q6BE25-F1
#
_entry.id   AF-A0A4Q6BE25-F1
#
_cell.length_a   1.000
_cell.length_b   1.000
_cell.length_c   1.000
_cell.angle_alpha   90.00
_cell.angle_beta   90.00
_cell.angle_gamma   90.00
#
_symmetry.space_group_name_H-M   'P 1'
#
loop_
_entity.id
_entity.type
_entity.pdbx_description
1 polymer ?
#
loop_
_entity_poly.entity_id
_entity_poly.type
_entity_poly.pdbx_seq_one_letter_code
_entity_poly.pdbx_strand_id
1 'polypeptide(L)' 'MRRRSLRSGDTLPCPYCGEPGEIPWDEGGGETQEYIEDCTTCCKPRLVHVGSTDGGEPTMWLERA' A
#
# COMPACT_ATOMS: atom_id res chain seq x y z
N MET A 1 18.72 11.27 -0.08
CA MET A 1 17.36 10.74 -0.33
C MET A 1 17.07 9.70 0.72
N ARG A 2 16.24 10.03 1.72
CA ARG A 2 15.98 9.16 2.87
C ARG A 2 14.92 8.14 2.46
N ARG A 3 15.31 6.86 2.34
CA ARG A 3 14.35 5.76 2.33
C ARG A 3 13.62 5.82 3.66
N ARG A 4 12.32 6.11 3.64
CA ARG A 4 11.48 6.04 4.82
C ARG A 4 10.93 4.62 4.86
N SER A 5 11.28 3.91 5.92
CA SER A 5 10.58 2.71 6.36
C SER A 5 9.07 2.97 6.32
N LEU A 6 8.34 2.19 5.51
CA LEU A 6 6.89 2.24 5.52
C LEU A 6 6.40 1.65 6.85
N ARG A 7 5.46 2.34 7.48
CA ARG A 7 4.71 1.85 8.65
C ARG A 7 3.26 1.67 8.23
N SER A 8 2.56 0.75 8.90
CA SER A 8 1.11 0.65 8.76
C SER A 8 0.50 2.00 9.20
N GLY A 9 0.11 2.84 8.23
CA GLY A 9 -0.26 4.25 8.44
C GLY A 9 0.36 5.25 7.45
N ASP A 10 1.25 4.84 6.54
CA ASP A 10 1.64 5.71 5.42
C ASP A 10 0.49 5.87 4.41
N THR A 11 0.44 7.05 3.77
CA THR A 11 -0.59 7.37 2.78
C THR A 11 -0.05 7.24 1.36
N LEU A 12 -0.84 6.63 0.48
CA LEU A 12 -0.53 6.51 -0.95
C LEU A 12 -1.65 7.14 -1.79
N PRO A 13 -1.31 7.80 -2.91
CA PRO A 13 -2.31 8.40 -3.78
C PRO A 13 -3.14 7.32 -4.48
N CYS A 14 -4.46 7.45 -4.44
CA CYS A 14 -5.37 6.54 -5.13
C CYS A 14 -5.11 6.56 -6.67
N PRO A 15 -4.99 5.39 -7.34
CA PRO A 15 -4.75 5.34 -8.78
C PRO A 15 -5.95 5.79 -9.64
N TYR A 16 -7.10 6.07 -9.02
CA TYR A 16 -8.30 6.58 -9.70
C TYR A 16 -8.49 8.08 -9.48
N CYS A 17 -8.62 8.55 -8.24
CA CYS A 17 -8.91 9.95 -7.93
C CYS A 17 -7.69 10.78 -7.52
N GLY A 18 -6.55 10.15 -7.24
CA GLY A 18 -5.32 10.83 -6.79
C GLY A 18 -5.28 11.20 -5.30
N GLU A 19 -6.40 11.07 -4.58
CA GLU A 19 -6.46 11.41 -3.15
C GLU A 19 -5.56 10.47 -2.33
N PRO A 20 -4.71 11.01 -1.43
CA PRO A 20 -3.90 10.21 -0.54
C PRO A 20 -4.79 9.54 0.52
N GLY A 21 -4.62 8.24 0.71
CA GLY A 21 -5.32 7.49 1.75
C GLY A 21 -4.38 6.53 2.46
N GLU A 22 -4.61 6.32 3.75
CA GLU A 22 -3.89 5.31 4.53
C GLU A 22 -4.19 3.92 3.96
N ILE A 23 -3.15 3.07 3.98
CA ILE A 23 -3.24 1.69 3.51
C ILE A 23 -2.90 0.74 4.68
N PRO A 24 -3.90 0.10 5.29
CA PRO A 24 -3.68 -0.85 6.37
C PRO A 24 -3.08 -2.15 5.85
N TRP A 25 -1.87 -2.51 6.25
CA TRP A 25 -1.28 -3.82 5.95
C TRP A 25 -0.85 -4.56 7.21
N ASP A 26 -0.86 -5.88 7.15
CA ASP A 26 -0.50 -6.74 8.28
C ASP A 26 1.01 -6.98 8.30
N GLU A 27 1.72 -6.47 9.31
CA GLU A 27 3.16 -6.69 9.47
C GLU A 27 3.52 -8.18 9.67
N GLY A 28 2.56 -9.01 10.09
CA GLY A 28 2.70 -10.46 10.21
C GLY A 28 2.26 -11.27 8.97
N GLY A 29 1.71 -10.63 7.95
CA GLY A 29 1.11 -11.28 6.76
C GLY A 29 2.11 -11.93 5.80
N GLY A 30 3.41 -11.87 6.10
CA GLY A 30 4.50 -12.38 5.26
C GLY A 30 5.20 -11.30 4.45
N GLU A 31 6.30 -11.68 3.77
CA GLU A 31 7.16 -10.77 3.01
C GLU A 31 6.51 -10.20 1.75
N THR A 32 5.43 -10.82 1.27
CA THR A 32 4.68 -10.37 0.10
C THR A 32 3.19 -10.55 0.35
N GLN A 33 2.42 -9.49 0.13
CA GLN A 33 0.98 -9.48 0.32
C GLN A 33 0.31 -8.75 -0.86
N GLU A 34 -0.80 -9.31 -1.32
CA GLU A 34 -1.67 -8.70 -2.32
C GLU A 34 -3.12 -8.79 -1.84
N TYR A 35 -3.82 -7.67 -1.83
CA TYR A 35 -5.24 -7.62 -1.49
C TYR A 35 -5.93 -6.43 -2.15
N ILE A 36 -7.26 -6.52 -2.26
CA ILE A 36 -8.10 -5.46 -2.81
C ILE A 36 -8.75 -4.69 -1.65
N GLU A 37 -8.72 -3.37 -1.75
CA GLU A 37 -9.43 -2.45 -0.86
C GLU A 37 -10.12 -1.36 -1.67
N ASP A 38 -11.26 -0.84 -1.22
CA ASP A 38 -11.88 0.31 -1.87
C ASP A 38 -11.28 1.63 -1.38
N CYS A 39 -11.06 2.58 -2.30
CA CYS A 39 -10.68 3.94 -1.92
C CYS A 39 -11.78 4.60 -1.09
N THR A 40 -11.45 5.07 0.11
CA THR A 40 -12.40 5.73 1.03
C THR A 40 -13.04 7.00 0.47
N THR A 41 -12.46 7.60 -0.56
CA THR A 41 -12.97 8.84 -1.19
C THR A 41 -13.81 8.57 -2.44
N CYS A 42 -13.32 7.74 -3.36
CA CYS A 42 -13.99 7.51 -4.65
C CYS A 42 -14.64 6.13 -4.81
N CYS A 43 -14.54 5.27 -3.80
CA CYS A 43 -15.12 3.93 -3.74
C CYS A 43 -14.74 3.03 -4.93
N LYS A 44 -13.58 3.27 -5.54
CA LYS A 44 -13.02 2.39 -6.58
C LYS A 44 -12.08 1.37 -5.95
N PRO A 45 -12.14 0.09 -6.40
CA PRO A 45 -11.27 -0.95 -5.88
C PRO A 45 -9.83 -0.70 -6.32
N ARG A 46 -8.89 -0.69 -5.37
CA ARG A 46 -7.45 -0.59 -5.60
C ARG A 46 -6.79 -1.91 -5.19
N LEU A 47 -5.90 -2.42 -6.05
CA LEU A 47 -5.03 -3.55 -5.71
C LEU A 47 -3.84 -2.99 -4.92
N VAL A 48 -3.65 -3.50 -3.71
CA VAL A 48 -2.53 -3.16 -2.85
C VAL A 48 -1.47 -4.23 -2.98
N HIS A 49 -0.24 -3.81 -3.23
CA HIS A 49 0.94 -4.65 -3.20
C HIS A 49 1.81 -4.25 -2.02
N VAL A 50 2.22 -5.22 -1.22
CA VAL A 50 3.25 -5.05 -0.18
C VAL A 50 4.34 -6.06 -0.43
N GLY A 51 5.59 -5.61 -0.44
CA GLY A 51 6.74 -6.48 -0.66
C GLY A 51 8.02 -5.96 -0.02
N SER A 52 8.90 -6.88 0.39
CA SER A 52 10.26 -6.57 0.82
C SER A 52 11.26 -7.40 0.00
N THR A 53 12.38 -6.81 -0.42
CA THR A 53 13.47 -7.57 -1.03
C THR A 53 14.49 -7.95 0.05
N ASP A 54 14.73 -9.25 0.25
CA ASP A 54 15.80 -9.80 1.10
C ASP A 54 15.83 -9.25 2.54
N GLY A 55 14.68 -9.26 3.24
CA GLY A 55 14.57 -8.70 4.59
C GLY A 55 14.78 -7.18 4.68
N GLY A 56 14.78 -6.49 3.55
CA GLY A 56 14.86 -5.03 3.46
C GLY A 56 13.60 -4.32 3.97
N GLU A 57 13.61 -2.98 3.86
CA GLU A 57 12.45 -2.17 4.24
C GLU A 57 11.23 -2.52 3.36
N PRO A 58 10.03 -2.64 3.95
CA PRO A 58 8.83 -2.92 3.18
C PRO A 58 8.55 -1.78 2.20
N THR A 59 8.12 -2.18 1.00
CA THR A 59 7.68 -1.31 -0.08
C THR A 59 6.22 -1.59 -0.38
N MET A 60 5.46 -0.55 -0.72
CA MET A 60 4.05 -0.64 -1.02
C MET A 60 3.71 0.21 -2.23
N TRP A 61 2.86 -0.31 -3.11
CA TRP A 61 2.31 0.42 -4.25
C TRP A 61 0.88 0.00 -4.54
N LEU A 62 0.17 0.85 -5.30
CA LEU A 62 -1.23 0.68 -5.64
C LEU A 62 -1.43 0.59 -7.14
N GLU A 63 -2.32 -0.31 -7.56
CA GLU A 63 -2.75 -0.46 -8.94
C GLU A 63 -4.27 -0.40 -9.05
N ARG A 64 -4.75 -0.20 -10.28
CA ARG A 64 -6.19 -0.29 -10.59
C ARG A 64 -6.56 -1.76 -10.64
N ALA A 65 -7.50 -2.18 -9.79
CA ALA A 65 -8.06 -3.54 -9.79
C ALA A 65 -9.13 -3.70 -10.89
#